data_AF-A0A8J8J695-F1
#
_entry.id   AF-A0A8J8J695-F1
#
_cell.length_a   1.000
_cell.length_b   1.000
_cell.length_c   1.000
_cell.angle_alpha   90.00
_cell.angle_beta   90.00
_cell.angle_gamma   90.00
#
_symmetry.space_group_name_H-M   'P 1'
#
loop_
_entity.id
_entity.type
_entity.pdbx_description
1 polymer ?
#
loop_
_entity_poly.entity_id
_entity_poly.type
_entity_poly.pdbx_seq_one_letter_code
_entity_poly.pdbx_strand_id
1 'polypeptide(L)'
;MDIRAVLFDLDGTLVGAEKPFSEIKSELRERLISLGIPEELIGDLTPMYEGLIELSKKTGRPFEELYSILVELETERMNESFVFEGARELLDFLRNRGIKLALMTRSSRKATMKALELHGLKDYFDIISTRDDVPPEELKPNSGQLGRILDELNVPPEKAVVVGDHGYDIIPARELGALSVLVTGHDAGRMSFQVEAKPNFEVENLLHLKELFERLFSSYVVVPAYNEEKTIGAVIEDLLRYFRRDEIIVVNDGSRDRTEEIARSYGVHVLTHLVNRGLGGALGTGFAYAVRRNAKLVLTFDADGQHLLSDALRVMKPVAEGKVDFAVGSRLKGDTSEMPFVKKFGNFVLDAVTAVFARKYVSDSQSGLRCLSGDCVRKIRITCDRYAVSSEIIIEASKNGCRIVEVPIKAVYTEYSMRKGTNVLEGVKIALNLLFDKLR
;
A
#
# COMPACT_ATOMS: atom_id res chain seq x y z
N MET A 1 5.20 -7.33 6.40
CA MET A 1 5.71 -7.01 5.06
C MET A 1 7.21 -6.83 5.13
N ASP A 2 7.92 -7.22 4.08
CA ASP A 2 9.38 -7.12 3.95
C ASP A 2 9.81 -5.72 3.50
N ILE A 3 9.52 -4.72 4.33
CA ILE A 3 9.96 -3.34 4.08
C ILE A 3 11.39 -3.21 4.62
N ARG A 4 12.29 -2.70 3.78
CA ARG A 4 13.73 -2.57 4.09
C ARG A 4 14.23 -1.13 3.98
N ALA A 5 13.55 -0.30 3.19
CA ALA A 5 13.83 1.13 3.08
C ALA A 5 12.54 1.96 3.13
N VAL A 6 12.63 3.14 3.72
CA VAL A 6 11.60 4.17 3.65
C VAL A 6 12.23 5.47 3.18
N LEU A 7 11.67 6.03 2.12
CA LEU A 7 12.10 7.28 1.52
C LEU A 7 11.06 8.35 1.81
N PHE A 8 11.50 9.49 2.32
CA PHE A 8 10.62 10.60 2.68
C PHE A 8 10.85 11.80 1.76
N ASP A 9 9.78 12.49 1.38
CA ASP A 9 9.91 13.91 1.08
C ASP A 9 10.21 14.70 2.37
N LEU A 10 10.77 15.90 2.21
CA LEU A 10 11.08 16.79 3.31
C LEU A 10 9.94 17.77 3.58
N ASP A 11 9.80 18.76 2.70
CA ASP A 11 8.81 19.82 2.76
C ASP A 11 7.41 19.24 2.63
N GLY A 12 6.47 19.67 3.49
CA GLY A 12 5.08 19.17 3.48
C GLY A 12 4.92 17.78 4.08
N THR A 13 6.00 17.01 4.25
CA THR A 13 5.95 15.65 4.83
C THR A 13 6.55 15.58 6.23
N LEU A 14 7.84 15.87 6.38
CA LEU A 14 8.54 15.84 7.69
C LEU A 14 8.69 17.23 8.31
N VAL A 15 8.84 18.25 7.47
CA VAL A 15 9.05 19.64 7.85
C VAL A 15 8.02 20.52 7.15
N GLY A 16 7.40 21.44 7.90
CA GLY A 16 6.58 22.52 7.39
C GLY A 16 7.30 23.86 7.53
N ALA A 17 6.79 24.88 6.86
CA ALA A 17 7.19 26.27 7.10
C ALA A 17 5.97 27.18 6.99
N GLU A 18 5.95 28.24 7.80
CA GLU A 18 4.81 29.17 7.88
C GLU A 18 4.57 29.89 6.55
N LYS A 19 5.65 30.30 5.89
CA LYS A 19 5.58 30.99 4.59
C LYS A 19 5.15 30.03 3.47
N PRO A 20 4.03 30.28 2.78
CA PRO A 20 3.53 29.42 1.71
C PRO A 20 4.33 29.55 0.42
N PHE A 21 4.29 28.52 -0.43
CA PHE A 21 5.00 28.50 -1.73
C PHE A 21 4.54 29.60 -2.69
N SER A 22 3.29 30.06 -2.59
CA SER A 22 2.77 31.18 -3.39
C SER A 22 3.51 32.48 -3.12
N GLU A 23 3.90 32.74 -1.86
CA GLU A 23 4.68 33.93 -1.49
C GLU A 23 6.11 33.84 -1.99
N ILE A 24 6.74 32.66 -1.88
CA ILE A 24 8.07 32.42 -2.47
C ILE A 24 8.05 32.67 -3.98
N LYS A 25 6.99 32.22 -4.67
CA LYS A 25 6.83 32.45 -6.11
C LYS A 25 6.67 33.92 -6.46
N SER A 26 5.90 34.68 -5.68
CA SER A 26 5.73 36.13 -5.86
C SER A 26 7.05 36.87 -5.64
N GLU A 27 7.78 36.58 -4.57
CA GLU A 27 9.07 37.22 -4.28
C GLU A 27 10.14 36.85 -5.32
N LEU A 28 10.15 35.61 -5.80
CA LEU A 28 11.01 35.21 -6.90
C LEU A 28 10.72 36.06 -8.14
N ARG A 29 9.44 36.24 -8.50
CA ARG A 29 9.04 37.10 -9.62
C ARG A 29 9.51 38.54 -9.43
N GLU A 30 9.31 39.13 -8.26
CA GLU A 30 9.75 40.51 -7.97
C GLU A 30 11.27 40.68 -8.08
N ARG A 31 12.05 39.71 -7.59
CA ARG A 31 13.50 39.72 -7.72
C ARG A 31 13.96 39.56 -9.17
N LEU A 32 13.29 38.71 -9.96
CA LEU A 32 13.57 38.56 -11.40
C LEU A 32 13.27 39.84 -12.19
N ILE A 33 12.17 40.53 -11.89
CA ILE A 33 11.84 41.84 -12.49
C ILE A 33 12.90 42.88 -12.12
N SER A 34 13.35 42.88 -10.86
CA SER A 34 14.38 43.80 -10.37
C SER A 34 15.74 43.60 -11.04
N LEU A 35 16.01 42.40 -11.58
CA LEU A 35 17.18 42.12 -12.43
C LEU A 35 17.04 42.63 -13.87
N GLY A 36 15.90 43.22 -14.21
CA GLY A 36 15.59 43.73 -15.55
C GLY A 36 15.04 42.68 -16.51
N ILE A 37 14.46 41.60 -16.00
CA ILE A 37 13.75 40.60 -16.83
C ILE A 37 12.30 41.09 -17.06
N PRO A 38 11.86 41.29 -18.31
CA PRO A 38 10.49 41.69 -18.61
C PRO A 38 9.47 40.68 -18.07
N GLU A 39 8.37 41.19 -17.49
CA GLU A 39 7.34 40.36 -16.87
C GLU A 39 6.71 39.38 -17.87
N GLU A 40 6.59 39.76 -19.14
CA GLU A 40 6.00 38.89 -20.18
C GLU A 40 6.83 37.62 -20.44
N LEU A 41 8.14 37.64 -20.12
CA LEU A 41 9.03 36.49 -20.31
C LEU A 41 9.01 35.52 -19.13
N ILE A 42 8.68 35.99 -17.92
CA ILE A 42 8.75 35.20 -16.67
C ILE A 42 7.72 34.06 -16.66
N GLY A 43 6.51 34.31 -17.15
CA GLY A 43 5.43 33.31 -17.14
C GLY A 43 4.94 32.96 -15.72
N ASP A 44 4.35 31.78 -15.54
CA ASP A 44 3.73 31.37 -14.26
C ASP A 44 4.73 30.84 -13.21
N LEU A 45 5.95 30.44 -13.61
CA LEU A 45 6.94 29.82 -12.72
C LEU A 45 6.39 28.64 -11.90
N THR A 46 5.45 27.87 -12.47
CA THR A 46 4.92 26.65 -11.82
C THR A 46 5.29 25.42 -12.66
N PRO A 47 6.17 24.53 -12.18
CA PRO A 47 6.99 24.65 -10.97
C PRO A 47 8.15 25.65 -11.14
N MET A 48 8.64 26.23 -10.04
CA MET A 48 9.60 27.35 -10.09
C MET A 48 10.93 26.96 -10.75
N TYR A 49 11.47 25.79 -10.40
CA TYR A 49 12.77 25.35 -10.92
C TYR A 49 12.76 25.17 -12.45
N GLU A 50 11.79 24.43 -12.98
CA GLU A 50 11.61 24.25 -14.43
C GLU A 50 11.29 25.58 -15.12
N GLY A 51 10.50 26.44 -14.47
CA GLY A 51 10.24 27.81 -14.93
C GLY A 51 11.52 28.63 -15.09
N LEU A 52 12.48 28.52 -14.18
CA LEU A 52 13.78 29.19 -14.28
C LEU A 52 14.65 28.62 -15.39
N ILE A 53 14.60 27.30 -15.65
CA ILE A 53 15.28 26.67 -16.79
C ILE A 53 14.74 27.24 -18.10
N GLU A 54 13.42 27.32 -18.25
CA GLU A 54 12.79 27.91 -19.44
C GLU A 54 13.12 29.39 -19.59
N LEU A 55 13.11 30.14 -18.49
CA LEU A 55 13.41 31.56 -18.48
C LEU A 55 14.86 31.84 -18.91
N SER A 56 15.81 31.04 -18.41
CA SER A 56 17.22 31.10 -18.83
C SER A 56 17.34 30.90 -20.34
N LYS A 57 16.66 29.88 -20.91
CA LYS A 57 16.65 29.64 -22.37
C LYS A 57 16.04 30.80 -23.16
N LYS A 58 14.96 31.41 -22.68
CA LYS A 58 14.26 32.52 -23.35
C LYS A 58 15.06 33.83 -23.32
N THR A 59 15.76 34.09 -22.21
CA THR A 59 16.45 35.37 -21.97
C THR A 59 17.94 35.33 -22.33
N GLY A 60 18.52 34.13 -22.48
CA GLY A 60 19.96 33.93 -22.62
C GLY A 60 20.75 34.17 -21.34
N ARG A 61 20.09 34.42 -20.20
CA ARG A 61 20.76 34.59 -18.91
C ARG A 61 21.26 33.26 -18.37
N PRO A 62 22.41 33.23 -17.67
CA PRO A 62 22.89 32.02 -17.00
C PRO A 62 21.84 31.47 -16.03
N PHE A 63 21.60 30.17 -16.08
CA PHE A 63 20.61 29.52 -15.22
C PHE A 63 20.98 29.67 -13.73
N GLU A 64 22.27 29.58 -13.43
CA GLU A 64 22.85 29.66 -12.09
C GLU A 64 22.58 31.02 -11.43
N GLU A 65 22.57 32.11 -12.21
CA GLU A 65 22.21 33.45 -11.73
C GLU A 65 20.77 33.46 -11.23
N LEU A 66 19.83 32.97 -12.05
CA LEU A 66 18.41 32.93 -11.70
C LEU A 66 18.13 31.95 -10.56
N TYR A 67 18.80 30.80 -10.60
CA TYR A 67 18.63 29.73 -9.62
C TYR A 67 19.11 30.13 -8.23
N SER A 68 20.19 30.92 -8.12
CA SER A 68 20.71 31.39 -6.85
C SER A 68 19.65 32.16 -6.03
N ILE A 69 18.78 32.92 -6.70
CA ILE A 69 17.69 33.68 -6.09
C ILE A 69 16.67 32.72 -5.45
N LEU A 70 16.27 31.67 -6.18
CA LEU A 70 15.35 30.67 -5.65
C LEU A 70 15.97 29.95 -4.44
N VAL A 71 17.25 29.59 -4.50
CA VAL A 71 17.96 28.94 -3.39
C VAL A 71 18.01 29.84 -2.15
N GLU A 72 18.24 31.15 -2.32
CA GLU A 72 18.19 32.11 -1.21
C GLU A 72 16.81 32.14 -0.56
N LEU A 73 15.74 32.32 -1.35
CA LEU A 73 14.36 32.37 -0.86
C LEU A 73 13.94 31.07 -0.17
N GLU A 74 14.28 29.91 -0.75
CA GLU A 74 14.04 28.60 -0.12
C GLU A 74 14.80 28.46 1.21
N THR A 75 16.05 28.93 1.27
CA THR A 75 16.86 28.85 2.49
C THR A 75 16.33 29.79 3.58
N GLU A 76 15.91 31.00 3.21
CA GLU A 76 15.28 31.97 4.12
C GLU A 76 13.99 31.42 4.70
N ARG A 77 13.15 30.78 3.87
CA ARG A 77 11.93 30.08 4.30
C ARG A 77 12.20 29.02 5.36
N MET A 78 13.34 28.33 5.30
CA MET A 78 13.68 27.30 6.29
C MET A 78 14.04 27.84 7.68
N ASN A 79 14.29 29.14 7.84
CA ASN A 79 14.56 29.73 9.17
C ASN A 79 13.35 29.66 10.11
N GLU A 80 12.14 29.71 9.55
CA GLU A 80 10.86 29.65 10.27
C GLU A 80 10.17 28.30 10.03
N SER A 81 10.96 27.26 9.73
CA SER A 81 10.45 25.91 9.56
C SER A 81 10.21 25.21 10.91
N PHE A 82 9.31 24.24 10.91
CA PHE A 82 8.98 23.40 12.07
C PHE A 82 8.88 21.94 11.66
N VAL A 83 9.08 21.04 12.63
CA VAL A 83 8.90 19.60 12.43
C VAL A 83 7.45 19.22 12.68
N PHE A 84 6.84 18.46 11.77
CA PHE A 84 5.50 17.94 11.98
C PHE A 84 5.43 16.98 13.17
N GLU A 85 4.30 17.00 13.88
CA GLU A 85 4.06 16.11 15.01
C GLU A 85 4.25 14.64 14.62
N GLY A 86 4.94 13.88 15.46
CA GLY A 86 5.23 12.46 15.23
C GLY A 86 6.42 12.17 14.32
N ALA A 87 7.05 13.15 13.66
CA ALA A 87 8.16 12.89 12.74
C ALA A 87 9.35 12.19 13.42
N ARG A 88 9.83 12.72 14.55
CA ARG A 88 10.96 12.10 15.28
C ARG A 88 10.60 10.72 15.81
N GLU A 89 9.40 10.57 16.38
CA GLU A 89 8.92 9.27 16.87
C GLU A 89 8.86 8.23 15.75
N LEU A 90 8.37 8.61 14.57
CA LEU A 90 8.33 7.74 13.40
C LEU A 90 9.74 7.34 12.93
N LEU A 91 10.65 8.31 12.80
CA LEU A 91 12.01 8.06 12.35
C LEU A 91 12.77 7.16 13.34
N ASP A 92 12.66 7.42 14.65
CA ASP A 92 13.19 6.56 15.71
C ASP A 92 12.60 5.14 15.63
N PHE A 93 11.27 5.04 15.47
CA PHE A 93 10.57 3.77 15.35
C PHE A 93 11.08 2.91 14.18
N LEU A 94 11.37 3.53 13.04
CA LEU A 94 11.90 2.87 11.85
C LEU A 94 13.38 2.50 12.01
N ARG A 95 14.22 3.40 12.54
CA ARG A 95 15.65 3.12 12.80
C ARG A 95 15.84 1.99 13.79
N ASN A 96 15.05 1.96 14.86
CA ASN A 96 15.08 0.90 15.86
C ASN A 96 14.69 -0.48 15.29
N ARG A 97 14.08 -0.53 14.09
CA ARG A 97 13.79 -1.76 13.34
C ARG A 97 14.85 -2.10 12.28
N GLY A 98 15.90 -1.31 12.17
CA GLY A 98 16.95 -1.50 11.16
C GLY A 98 16.51 -1.14 9.74
N ILE A 99 15.47 -0.31 9.60
CA ILE A 99 15.01 0.19 8.30
C ILE A 99 15.95 1.28 7.82
N LYS A 100 16.38 1.17 6.56
CA LYS A 100 17.17 2.22 5.90
C LYS A 100 16.29 3.42 5.60
N LEU A 101 16.77 4.61 5.91
CA LEU A 101 16.02 5.84 5.70
C LEU A 101 16.73 6.70 4.66
N ALA A 102 15.97 7.21 3.70
CA ALA A 102 16.49 8.19 2.76
C ALA A 102 15.56 9.39 2.61
N LEU A 103 16.13 10.52 2.23
CA LEU A 103 15.40 11.72 1.87
C LEU A 103 15.43 11.88 0.34
N MET A 104 14.27 12.11 -0.26
CA MET A 104 14.10 12.35 -1.69
C MET A 104 13.24 13.61 -1.89
N THR A 105 13.91 14.75 -2.10
CA THR A 105 13.23 16.05 -2.16
C THR A 105 13.53 16.83 -3.44
N ARG A 106 12.61 17.75 -3.77
CA ARG A 106 12.75 18.75 -4.83
C ARG A 106 13.33 20.07 -4.32
N SER A 107 13.62 20.20 -3.03
CA SER A 107 14.27 21.38 -2.46
C SER A 107 15.77 21.39 -2.79
N SER A 108 16.37 22.59 -2.84
CA SER A 108 17.82 22.73 -2.99
C SER A 108 18.58 22.05 -1.86
N ARG A 109 19.83 21.67 -2.11
CA ARG A 109 20.74 21.10 -1.10
C ARG A 109 20.90 22.03 0.09
N LYS A 110 21.08 23.33 -0.18
CA LYS A 110 21.29 24.35 0.85
C LYS A 110 20.09 24.48 1.79
N ALA A 111 18.88 24.63 1.24
CA ALA A 111 17.65 24.71 2.03
C ALA A 111 17.38 23.40 2.80
N THR A 112 17.54 22.25 2.14
CA THR A 112 17.39 20.92 2.75
C THR A 112 18.31 20.75 3.96
N MET A 113 19.60 21.05 3.80
CA MET A 113 20.56 20.92 4.90
C MET A 113 20.28 21.88 6.04
N LYS A 114 19.89 23.12 5.72
CA LYS A 114 19.48 24.09 6.73
C LYS A 114 18.32 23.57 7.58
N ALA A 115 17.28 23.01 6.96
CA ALA A 115 16.14 22.45 7.66
C ALA A 115 16.52 21.23 8.53
N LEU A 116 17.27 20.28 7.95
CA LEU A 116 17.70 19.08 8.67
C LEU A 116 18.59 19.40 9.87
N GLU A 117 19.50 20.37 9.75
CA GLU A 117 20.41 20.76 10.83
C GLU A 117 19.70 21.57 11.91
N LEU A 118 18.82 22.50 11.51
CA LEU A 118 17.99 23.27 12.46
C LEU A 118 17.15 22.34 13.36
N HIS A 119 16.64 21.25 12.79
CA HIS A 119 15.74 20.32 13.46
C HIS A 119 16.40 19.05 14.00
N GLY A 120 17.71 18.87 13.80
CA GLY A 120 18.43 17.68 14.22
C GLY A 120 17.94 16.39 13.54
N LEU A 121 17.52 16.47 12.28
CA LEU A 121 16.99 15.33 11.51
C LEU A 121 18.03 14.68 10.59
N LYS A 122 19.17 15.35 10.35
CA LYS A 122 20.21 14.92 9.40
C LYS A 122 20.66 13.48 9.63
N ASP A 123 20.95 13.13 10.88
CA ASP A 123 21.59 11.86 11.23
C ASP A 123 20.64 10.65 11.18
N TYR A 124 19.36 10.87 10.89
CA TYR A 124 18.41 9.77 10.65
C TYR A 124 18.59 9.13 9.28
N PHE A 125 19.07 9.88 8.28
CA PHE A 125 19.05 9.47 6.88
C PHE A 125 20.39 8.86 6.48
N ASP A 126 20.33 7.66 5.91
CA ASP A 126 21.47 6.98 5.29
C ASP A 126 21.84 7.66 3.95
N ILE A 127 20.85 8.20 3.24
CA ILE A 127 21.03 8.97 1.99
C ILE A 127 20.16 10.22 2.02
N ILE A 128 20.74 11.34 1.58
CA ILE A 128 20.01 12.60 1.34
C ILE A 128 20.19 12.96 -0.13
N SER A 129 19.13 12.80 -0.92
CA SER A 129 19.09 13.14 -2.34
C SER A 129 18.17 14.36 -2.55
N THR A 130 18.76 15.43 -3.06
CA THR A 130 18.09 16.71 -3.30
C THR A 130 17.97 16.99 -4.78
N ARG A 131 17.33 18.11 -5.12
CA ARG A 131 17.22 18.58 -6.50
C ARG A 131 18.57 18.78 -7.18
N ASP A 132 19.58 19.19 -6.41
CA ASP A 132 20.91 19.51 -6.95
C ASP A 132 21.76 18.26 -7.24
N ASP A 133 21.33 17.09 -6.76
CA ASP A 133 22.10 15.85 -6.86
C ASP A 133 21.74 15.01 -8.10
N VAL A 134 20.72 15.43 -8.87
CA VAL A 134 20.23 14.70 -10.06
C VAL A 134 19.94 15.63 -11.24
N PRO A 135 20.06 15.15 -12.48
CA PRO A 135 19.61 15.88 -13.66
C PRO A 135 18.11 16.21 -13.60
N PRO A 136 17.65 17.33 -14.18
CA PRO A 136 16.23 17.72 -14.20
C PRO A 136 15.29 16.65 -14.75
N GLU A 137 15.71 15.89 -15.76
CA GLU A 137 14.96 14.80 -16.37
C GLU A 137 14.79 13.56 -15.47
N GLU A 138 15.59 13.45 -14.41
CA GLU A 138 15.51 12.36 -13.44
C GLU A 138 14.77 12.75 -12.16
N LEU A 139 14.60 14.05 -11.91
CA LEU A 139 13.95 14.59 -10.72
C LEU A 139 12.47 14.15 -10.65
N LYS A 140 11.98 13.84 -9.44
CA LYS A 140 10.56 13.49 -9.23
C LYS A 140 9.65 14.58 -9.85
N PRO A 141 8.59 14.27 -10.62
CA PRO A 141 7.85 13.01 -10.62
C PRO A 141 8.45 11.88 -11.47
N ASN A 142 9.58 12.11 -12.16
CA ASN A 142 10.29 11.02 -12.85
C ASN A 142 10.93 10.06 -11.84
N SER A 143 11.14 8.81 -12.25
CA SER A 143 11.63 7.73 -11.39
C SER A 143 13.16 7.68 -11.21
N GLY A 144 13.93 8.50 -11.94
CA GLY A 144 15.41 8.44 -11.93
C GLY A 144 16.02 8.70 -10.55
N GLN A 145 15.55 9.75 -9.86
CA GLN A 145 16.01 10.09 -8.51
C GLN A 145 15.76 8.93 -7.51
N LEU A 146 14.57 8.33 -7.55
CA LEU A 146 14.24 7.18 -6.71
C LEU A 146 15.12 5.96 -7.03
N GLY A 147 15.33 5.67 -8.31
CA GLY A 147 16.15 4.54 -8.77
C GLY A 147 17.57 4.63 -8.23
N ARG A 148 18.22 5.79 -8.34
CA ARG A 148 19.58 6.01 -7.81
C ARG A 148 19.68 5.75 -6.31
N ILE A 149 18.72 6.25 -5.53
CA ILE A 149 18.70 6.05 -4.08
C ILE A 149 18.57 4.56 -3.76
N LEU A 150 17.67 3.85 -4.43
CA LEU A 150 17.45 2.41 -4.21
C LEU A 150 18.66 1.56 -4.58
N ASP A 151 19.34 1.89 -5.68
CA ASP A 151 20.58 1.24 -6.11
C ASP A 151 21.69 1.43 -5.06
N GLU A 152 21.87 2.66 -4.55
CA GLU A 152 22.86 2.96 -3.52
C GLU A 152 22.53 2.28 -2.18
N LEU A 153 21.25 2.19 -1.81
CA LEU A 153 20.82 1.42 -0.65
C LEU A 153 20.93 -0.10 -0.86
N ASN A 154 21.11 -0.59 -2.09
CA ASN A 154 20.99 -1.99 -2.46
C ASN A 154 19.65 -2.60 -1.98
N VAL A 155 18.56 -1.89 -2.26
CA VAL A 155 17.19 -2.29 -1.88
C VAL A 155 16.33 -2.34 -3.14
N PRO A 156 15.72 -3.49 -3.48
CA PRO A 156 14.83 -3.56 -4.62
C PRO A 156 13.55 -2.75 -4.37
N PRO A 157 12.94 -2.16 -5.40
CA PRO A 157 11.79 -1.27 -5.25
C PRO A 157 10.63 -1.86 -4.45
N GLU A 158 10.30 -3.14 -4.64
CA GLU A 158 9.19 -3.82 -3.93
C GLU A 158 9.40 -3.91 -2.41
N LYS A 159 10.61 -3.62 -1.93
CA LYS A 159 10.99 -3.59 -0.51
C LYS A 159 11.11 -2.17 0.03
N ALA A 160 10.75 -1.17 -0.75
CA ALA A 160 10.79 0.24 -0.39
C ALA A 160 9.39 0.84 -0.26
N VAL A 161 9.27 1.83 0.63
CA VAL A 161 8.08 2.68 0.77
C VAL A 161 8.49 4.13 0.55
N VAL A 162 7.83 4.81 -0.38
CA VAL A 162 7.97 6.26 -0.58
C VAL A 162 6.84 6.97 0.14
N VAL A 163 7.18 7.98 0.92
CA VAL A 163 6.25 8.78 1.73
C VAL A 163 6.36 10.22 1.29
N GLY A 164 5.23 10.83 0.94
CA GLY A 164 5.16 12.23 0.57
C GLY A 164 3.76 12.80 0.80
N ASP A 165 3.60 14.11 0.64
CA ASP A 165 2.32 14.82 0.72
C ASP A 165 1.76 15.20 -0.65
N HIS A 166 2.51 14.96 -1.73
CA HIS A 166 2.13 15.36 -3.07
C HIS A 166 2.19 14.20 -4.09
N GLY A 167 1.45 14.33 -5.19
CA GLY A 167 1.43 13.32 -6.26
C GLY A 167 2.80 13.08 -6.91
N TYR A 168 3.70 14.07 -6.84
CA TYR A 168 5.08 13.95 -7.32
C TYR A 168 5.91 12.92 -6.56
N ASP A 169 5.54 12.61 -5.32
CA ASP A 169 6.22 11.58 -4.52
C ASP A 169 5.70 10.18 -4.86
N ILE A 170 4.43 10.11 -5.23
CA ILE A 170 3.70 8.86 -5.46
C ILE A 170 4.00 8.28 -6.85
N ILE A 171 4.14 9.13 -7.87
CA ILE A 171 4.38 8.69 -9.25
C ILE A 171 5.67 7.85 -9.40
N PRO A 172 6.85 8.32 -8.93
CA PRO A 172 8.09 7.55 -9.02
C PRO A 172 7.98 6.15 -8.40
N ALA A 173 7.34 6.07 -7.24
CA ALA A 173 7.18 4.82 -6.51
C ALA A 173 6.40 3.79 -7.35
N ARG A 174 5.29 4.21 -7.94
CA ARG A 174 4.46 3.34 -8.79
C ARG A 174 5.20 2.88 -10.04
N GLU A 175 5.96 3.77 -10.68
CA GLU A 175 6.74 3.44 -11.88
C GLU A 175 7.78 2.37 -11.63
N LEU A 176 8.46 2.42 -10.47
CA LEU A 176 9.48 1.44 -10.09
C LEU A 176 8.92 0.22 -9.34
N GLY A 177 7.63 0.19 -8.99
CA GLY A 177 7.01 -0.93 -8.26
C GLY A 177 7.18 -0.87 -6.73
N ALA A 178 7.67 0.25 -6.21
CA ALA A 178 7.70 0.53 -4.78
C ALA A 178 6.32 0.85 -4.21
N LEU A 179 6.17 0.66 -2.91
CA LEU A 179 4.96 1.08 -2.20
C LEU A 179 4.99 2.59 -1.98
N SER A 180 3.81 3.21 -1.92
CA SER A 180 3.66 4.65 -1.73
C SER A 180 2.64 4.97 -0.64
N VAL A 181 2.94 5.97 0.17
CA VAL A 181 2.04 6.51 1.19
C VAL A 181 1.90 8.02 0.99
N LEU A 182 0.65 8.48 0.88
CA LEU A 182 0.33 9.90 0.81
C LEU A 182 -0.08 10.43 2.20
N VAL A 183 0.55 11.50 2.65
CA VAL A 183 0.20 12.21 3.89
C VAL A 183 -0.81 13.32 3.57
N THR A 184 -2.04 13.19 4.04
CA THR A 184 -3.17 14.01 3.59
C THR A 184 -3.52 15.20 4.48
N GLY A 185 -3.02 15.29 5.72
CA GLY A 185 -3.35 16.35 6.68
C GLY A 185 -2.32 17.47 6.77
N HIS A 186 -1.21 17.40 6.06
CA HIS A 186 -0.19 18.45 6.08
C HIS A 186 -0.44 19.43 4.92
N ASP A 187 -0.92 20.63 5.25
CA ASP A 187 -1.13 21.69 4.24
C ASP A 187 0.07 22.64 4.12
N ALA A 188 0.87 22.77 5.20
CA ALA A 188 2.03 23.65 5.27
C ALA A 188 3.23 23.05 4.52
N GLY A 189 3.28 23.27 3.20
CA GLY A 189 4.33 22.74 2.32
C GLY A 189 3.81 22.12 1.03
N ARG A 190 2.49 22.06 0.84
CA ARG A 190 1.92 21.55 -0.42
C ARG A 190 2.24 22.46 -1.59
N MET A 191 2.60 21.82 -2.71
CA MET A 191 2.65 22.51 -3.99
C MET A 191 1.27 23.09 -4.34
N SER A 192 1.26 24.24 -5.01
CA SER A 192 0.03 24.99 -5.30
C SER A 192 -0.89 24.36 -6.36
N PHE A 193 -0.49 23.22 -6.95
CA PHE A 193 -1.25 22.51 -7.98
C PHE A 193 -1.44 21.05 -7.58
N GLN A 194 -2.52 20.42 -8.03
CA GLN A 194 -2.81 19.02 -7.74
C GLN A 194 -2.40 18.12 -8.89
N VAL A 195 -1.76 17.01 -8.56
CA VAL A 195 -1.43 15.93 -9.50
C VAL A 195 -2.17 14.68 -9.04
N GLU A 196 -3.08 14.18 -9.88
CA GLU A 196 -3.82 12.97 -9.54
C GLU A 196 -2.88 11.76 -9.51
N ALA A 197 -2.63 11.25 -8.32
CA ALA A 197 -1.88 10.02 -8.10
C ALA A 197 -2.67 9.09 -7.19
N LYS A 198 -2.56 7.78 -7.42
CA LYS A 198 -3.23 6.75 -6.62
C LYS A 198 -2.22 6.04 -5.74
N PRO A 199 -2.05 6.45 -4.47
CA PRO A 199 -1.09 5.84 -3.58
C PRO A 199 -1.58 4.47 -3.08
N ASN A 200 -0.64 3.63 -2.65
CA ASN A 200 -0.98 2.35 -2.01
C ASN A 200 -1.69 2.56 -0.68
N PHE A 201 -1.29 3.57 0.09
CA PHE A 201 -1.90 3.95 1.36
C PHE A 201 -2.01 5.47 1.49
N GLU A 202 -2.95 5.92 2.32
CA GLU A 202 -3.18 7.30 2.71
C GLU A 202 -3.33 7.38 4.22
N VAL A 203 -2.64 8.35 4.81
CA VAL A 203 -2.68 8.62 6.25
C VAL A 203 -2.79 10.12 6.47
N GLU A 204 -3.46 10.52 7.54
CA GLU A 204 -3.67 11.94 7.81
C GLU A 204 -2.39 12.64 8.28
N ASN A 205 -1.56 11.97 9.09
CA ASN A 205 -0.36 12.56 9.70
C ASN A 205 0.68 11.46 10.00
N LEU A 206 1.83 11.86 10.55
CA LEU A 206 2.96 10.95 10.81
C LEU A 206 2.72 9.98 11.97
N LEU A 207 1.82 10.30 12.92
CA LEU A 207 1.39 9.35 13.95
C LEU A 207 0.60 8.20 13.33
N HIS A 208 -0.36 8.51 12.46
CA HIS A 208 -1.09 7.50 11.69
C HIS A 208 -0.18 6.73 10.73
N LEU A 209 0.86 7.36 10.18
CA LEU A 209 1.88 6.68 9.39
C LEU A 209 2.65 5.64 10.22
N LYS A 210 3.02 5.98 11.46
CA LYS A 210 3.65 5.04 12.39
C LYS A 210 2.72 3.85 12.68
N GLU A 211 1.44 4.09 12.96
CA GLU A 211 0.47 3.00 13.15
C GLU A 211 0.29 2.13 11.91
N LEU A 212 0.29 2.73 10.70
CA LEU A 212 0.27 2.00 9.44
C LEU A 212 1.48 1.06 9.38
N PHE A 213 2.70 1.55 9.61
CA PHE A 213 3.88 0.70 9.63
C PHE A 213 3.80 -0.42 10.69
N GLU A 214 3.31 -0.13 11.90
CA GLU A 214 3.08 -1.17 12.93
C GLU A 214 2.18 -2.29 12.43
N ARG A 215 1.11 -1.95 11.69
CA ARG A 215 0.21 -2.94 11.08
C ARG A 215 0.90 -3.68 9.93
N LEU A 216 1.59 -2.99 9.03
CA LEU A 216 2.28 -3.57 7.87
C LEU A 216 3.41 -4.53 8.28
N PHE A 217 4.18 -4.21 9.33
CA PHE A 217 5.24 -5.09 9.87
C PHE A 217 4.69 -6.34 10.54
N SER A 218 3.40 -6.39 10.86
CA SER A 218 2.72 -7.52 11.49
C SER A 218 1.57 -8.03 10.61
N SER A 219 1.79 -8.04 9.30
CA SER A 219 0.89 -8.64 8.31
C SER A 219 1.24 -10.10 8.04
N TYR A 220 0.24 -10.96 8.05
CA TYR A 220 0.37 -12.38 7.68
C TYR A 220 -0.55 -12.71 6.50
N VAL A 221 -0.08 -13.56 5.60
CA VAL A 221 -0.86 -14.07 4.46
C VAL A 221 -1.17 -15.54 4.69
N VAL A 222 -2.44 -15.88 4.78
CA VAL A 222 -2.93 -17.25 4.90
C VAL A 222 -3.30 -17.76 3.51
N VAL A 223 -2.61 -18.81 3.09
CA VAL A 223 -2.75 -19.45 1.78
C VAL A 223 -3.28 -20.87 1.96
N PRO A 224 -4.61 -21.08 1.93
CA PRO A 224 -5.16 -22.43 1.96
C PRO A 224 -4.84 -23.16 0.65
N ALA A 225 -4.33 -24.39 0.73
CA ALA A 225 -3.89 -25.15 -0.43
C ALA A 225 -4.34 -26.62 -0.35
N TYR A 226 -4.90 -27.13 -1.44
CA TYR A 226 -5.23 -28.55 -1.61
C TYR A 226 -5.06 -28.99 -3.06
N ASN A 227 -4.05 -29.81 -3.32
CA ASN A 227 -3.65 -30.26 -4.65
C ASN A 227 -3.42 -29.09 -5.65
N GLU A 228 -2.50 -28.19 -5.29
CA GLU A 228 -2.10 -27.00 -6.05
C GLU A 228 -0.61 -27.02 -6.44
N GLU A 229 -0.01 -28.18 -6.68
CA GLU A 229 1.43 -28.30 -7.04
C GLU A 229 1.82 -27.47 -8.27
N LYS A 230 0.86 -27.18 -9.15
CA LYS A 230 1.09 -26.43 -10.40
C LYS A 230 1.18 -24.92 -10.22
N THR A 231 0.58 -24.39 -9.16
CA THR A 231 0.36 -22.94 -8.98
C THR A 231 0.99 -22.40 -7.71
N ILE A 232 1.11 -23.22 -6.66
CA ILE A 232 1.55 -22.77 -5.33
C ILE A 232 2.94 -22.12 -5.34
N GLY A 233 3.87 -22.60 -6.18
CA GLY A 233 5.21 -22.01 -6.30
C GLY A 233 5.16 -20.56 -6.80
N ALA A 234 4.47 -20.32 -7.92
CA ALA A 234 4.31 -18.98 -8.48
C ALA A 234 3.55 -18.03 -7.53
N VAL A 235 2.54 -18.55 -6.81
CA VAL A 235 1.81 -17.76 -5.79
C VAL A 235 2.74 -17.33 -4.66
N ILE A 236 3.59 -18.23 -4.15
CA ILE A 236 4.55 -17.89 -3.09
C ILE A 236 5.60 -16.91 -3.61
N GLU A 237 6.13 -17.09 -4.83
CA GLU A 237 7.08 -16.16 -5.44
C GLU A 237 6.52 -14.74 -5.55
N ASP A 238 5.29 -14.60 -6.01
CA ASP A 238 4.63 -13.29 -6.12
C ASP A 238 4.44 -12.66 -4.73
N LEU A 239 3.95 -13.42 -3.75
CA LEU A 239 3.81 -12.94 -2.36
C LEU A 239 5.15 -12.51 -1.75
N LEU A 240 6.24 -13.23 -2.03
CA LEU A 240 7.58 -12.93 -1.53
C LEU A 240 8.14 -11.60 -2.05
N ARG A 241 7.53 -10.96 -3.05
CA ARG A 241 7.89 -9.59 -3.45
C ARG A 241 7.62 -8.58 -2.34
N TYR A 242 6.54 -8.73 -1.57
CA TYR A 242 6.17 -7.78 -0.50
C TYR A 242 6.16 -8.36 0.92
N PHE A 243 6.08 -9.69 1.06
CA PHE A 243 6.02 -10.35 2.36
C PHE A 243 7.31 -11.11 2.67
N ARG A 244 7.63 -11.23 3.96
CA ARG A 244 8.73 -12.09 4.42
C ARG A 244 8.26 -13.55 4.43
N ARG A 245 9.21 -14.48 4.41
CA ARG A 245 8.90 -15.93 4.41
C ARG A 245 8.10 -16.35 5.64
N ASP A 246 8.41 -15.79 6.81
CA ASP A 246 7.74 -16.02 8.09
C ASP A 246 6.35 -15.37 8.19
N GLU A 247 5.98 -14.53 7.23
CA GLU A 247 4.66 -13.89 7.14
C GLU A 247 3.69 -14.68 6.25
N ILE A 248 4.20 -15.61 5.43
CA ILE A 248 3.38 -16.44 4.55
C ILE A 248 3.10 -17.78 5.24
N ILE A 249 1.83 -18.08 5.41
CA ILE A 249 1.33 -19.30 6.07
C ILE A 249 0.56 -20.11 5.03
N VAL A 250 1.21 -21.12 4.47
CA VAL A 250 0.54 -22.11 3.63
C VAL A 250 -0.12 -23.15 4.53
N VAL A 251 -1.42 -23.35 4.36
CA VAL A 251 -2.15 -24.42 5.05
C VAL A 251 -2.41 -25.54 4.04
N ASN A 252 -1.57 -26.57 4.08
CA ASN A 252 -1.74 -27.78 3.27
C ASN A 252 -2.88 -28.63 3.86
N ASP A 253 -4.03 -28.64 3.20
CA ASP A 253 -5.23 -29.33 3.66
C ASP A 253 -5.24 -30.82 3.22
N GLY A 254 -4.16 -31.54 3.51
CA GLY A 254 -4.02 -32.96 3.22
C GLY A 254 -3.86 -33.29 1.73
N SER A 255 -3.09 -32.47 0.99
CA SER A 255 -2.81 -32.72 -0.43
C SER A 255 -2.15 -34.08 -0.66
N ARG A 256 -2.42 -34.68 -1.84
CA ARG A 256 -1.84 -35.96 -2.29
C ARG A 256 -0.76 -35.78 -3.36
N ASP A 257 -0.55 -34.54 -3.79
CA ASP A 257 0.43 -34.14 -4.80
C ASP A 257 1.65 -33.46 -4.13
N ARG A 258 2.50 -32.79 -4.91
CA ARG A 258 3.71 -32.13 -4.39
C ARG A 258 3.49 -30.76 -3.77
N THR A 259 2.24 -30.34 -3.48
CA THR A 259 1.93 -29.00 -2.95
C THR A 259 2.74 -28.66 -1.70
N GLU A 260 2.79 -29.57 -0.72
CA GLU A 260 3.53 -29.34 0.53
C GLU A 260 5.04 -29.27 0.32
N GLU A 261 5.59 -30.19 -0.48
CA GLU A 261 7.02 -30.23 -0.80
C GLU A 261 7.46 -28.92 -1.45
N ILE A 262 6.69 -28.44 -2.44
CA ILE A 262 6.95 -27.18 -3.13
C ILE A 262 6.84 -26.01 -2.16
N ALA A 263 5.77 -25.91 -1.37
CA ALA A 263 5.62 -24.82 -0.41
C ALA A 263 6.79 -24.79 0.61
N ARG A 264 7.22 -25.95 1.12
CA ARG A 264 8.34 -26.04 2.06
C ARG A 264 9.68 -25.61 1.44
N SER A 265 9.89 -25.83 0.13
CA SER A 265 11.16 -25.46 -0.53
C SER A 265 11.40 -23.94 -0.56
N TYR A 266 10.33 -23.13 -0.51
CA TYR A 266 10.44 -21.66 -0.40
C TYR A 266 10.79 -21.16 1.01
N GLY A 267 10.74 -22.04 2.02
CA GLY A 267 11.05 -21.70 3.42
C GLY A 267 9.94 -20.93 4.14
N VAL A 268 8.71 -20.95 3.62
CA VAL A 268 7.54 -20.35 4.28
C VAL A 268 6.99 -21.26 5.38
N HIS A 269 6.07 -20.75 6.20
CA HIS A 269 5.39 -21.59 7.18
C HIS A 269 4.39 -22.51 6.48
N VAL A 270 4.51 -23.82 6.71
CA VAL A 270 3.58 -24.83 6.17
C VAL A 270 2.91 -25.59 7.31
N LEU A 271 1.60 -25.41 7.45
CA LEU A 271 0.75 -26.10 8.41
C LEU A 271 -0.01 -27.21 7.68
N THR A 272 0.13 -28.46 8.11
CA THR A 272 -0.43 -29.61 7.39
C THR A 272 -1.56 -30.25 8.18
N HIS A 273 -2.70 -30.46 7.52
CA HIS A 273 -3.74 -31.35 8.03
C HIS A 273 -3.50 -32.78 7.57
N LEU A 274 -3.70 -33.75 8.48
CA LEU A 274 -3.58 -35.18 8.15
C LEU A 274 -4.70 -35.67 7.22
N VAL A 275 -5.85 -35.01 7.26
CA VAL A 275 -7.02 -35.28 6.42
C VAL A 275 -7.53 -33.96 5.86
N ASN A 276 -8.09 -33.98 4.65
CA ASN A 276 -8.72 -32.78 4.08
C ASN A 276 -9.92 -32.35 4.94
N ARG A 277 -9.82 -31.16 5.52
CA ARG A 277 -10.85 -30.53 6.36
C ARG A 277 -11.68 -29.51 5.61
N GLY A 278 -11.32 -29.18 4.36
CA GLY A 278 -11.95 -28.17 3.55
C GLY A 278 -11.41 -26.76 3.83
N LEU A 279 -11.83 -25.81 2.97
CA LEU A 279 -11.38 -24.42 3.01
C LEU A 279 -11.58 -23.77 4.40
N GLY A 280 -12.69 -24.04 5.07
CA GLY A 280 -12.97 -23.46 6.37
C GLY A 280 -12.07 -24.00 7.47
N GLY A 281 -11.78 -25.31 7.45
CA GLY A 281 -10.78 -25.91 8.32
C GLY A 281 -9.40 -25.30 8.09
N ALA A 282 -8.98 -25.12 6.83
CA ALA A 282 -7.70 -24.53 6.46
C ALA A 282 -7.58 -23.07 6.91
N LEU A 283 -8.60 -22.25 6.64
CA LEU A 283 -8.65 -20.85 7.09
C LEU A 283 -8.66 -20.75 8.62
N GLY A 284 -9.41 -21.61 9.32
CA GLY A 284 -9.42 -21.66 10.78
C GLY A 284 -8.05 -21.95 11.39
N THR A 285 -7.32 -22.91 10.82
CA THR A 285 -5.94 -23.21 11.23
C THR A 285 -5.00 -22.03 10.96
N GLY A 286 -5.09 -21.41 9.78
CA GLY A 286 -4.29 -20.24 9.43
C GLY A 286 -4.56 -19.04 10.33
N PHE A 287 -5.83 -18.74 10.60
CA PHE A 287 -6.24 -17.66 11.52
C PHE A 287 -5.76 -17.92 12.94
N ALA A 288 -5.92 -19.15 13.45
CA ALA A 288 -5.43 -19.51 14.77
C ALA A 288 -3.91 -19.34 14.88
N TYR A 289 -3.15 -19.67 13.81
CA TYR A 289 -1.71 -19.43 13.78
C TYR A 289 -1.39 -17.94 13.76
N ALA A 290 -2.03 -17.14 12.90
CA ALA A 290 -1.81 -15.69 12.81
C ALA A 290 -2.13 -14.99 14.15
N VAL A 291 -3.20 -15.38 14.83
CA VAL A 291 -3.56 -14.87 16.17
C VAL A 291 -2.47 -15.17 17.19
N ARG A 292 -1.94 -16.40 17.22
CA ARG A 292 -0.82 -16.77 18.12
C ARG A 292 0.46 -15.98 17.82
N ARG A 293 0.63 -15.49 16.60
CA ARG A 293 1.73 -14.60 16.20
C ARG A 293 1.44 -13.12 16.44
N ASN A 294 0.34 -12.79 17.11
CA ASN A 294 -0.11 -11.41 17.36
C ASN A 294 -0.24 -10.59 16.07
N ALA A 295 -0.67 -11.22 14.97
CA ALA A 295 -0.90 -10.56 13.70
C ALA A 295 -1.78 -9.31 13.89
N LYS A 296 -1.38 -8.19 13.28
CA LYS A 296 -2.17 -6.97 13.19
C LYS A 296 -3.01 -6.93 11.92
N LEU A 297 -2.54 -7.58 10.86
CA LEU A 297 -3.27 -7.77 9.62
C LEU A 297 -3.19 -9.24 9.19
N VAL A 298 -4.31 -9.77 8.70
CA VAL A 298 -4.38 -11.10 8.12
C VAL A 298 -5.02 -11.00 6.75
N LEU A 299 -4.25 -11.29 5.71
CA LEU A 299 -4.68 -11.41 4.34
C LEU A 299 -4.97 -12.88 4.04
N THR A 300 -6.06 -13.20 3.34
CA THR A 300 -6.25 -14.52 2.74
C THR A 300 -5.98 -14.44 1.24
N PHE A 301 -5.30 -15.44 0.69
CA PHE A 301 -4.91 -15.47 -0.71
C PHE A 301 -4.97 -16.90 -1.24
N ASP A 302 -5.75 -17.13 -2.30
CA ASP A 302 -5.97 -18.46 -2.86
C ASP A 302 -4.72 -19.01 -3.56
N ALA A 303 -4.48 -20.31 -3.42
CA ALA A 303 -3.31 -21.00 -3.97
C ALA A 303 -3.41 -21.35 -5.47
N ASP A 304 -4.54 -21.06 -6.12
CA ASP A 304 -4.84 -21.45 -7.50
C ASP A 304 -4.36 -20.43 -8.57
N GLY A 305 -3.81 -19.30 -8.14
CA GLY A 305 -3.30 -18.24 -9.00
C GLY A 305 -4.36 -17.30 -9.57
N GLN A 306 -5.59 -17.28 -9.05
CA GLN A 306 -6.66 -16.38 -9.54
C GLN A 306 -6.58 -14.93 -9.03
N HIS A 307 -5.74 -14.68 -8.03
CA HIS A 307 -5.62 -13.37 -7.39
C HIS A 307 -4.34 -12.65 -7.81
N LEU A 308 -4.47 -11.33 -7.98
CA LEU A 308 -3.35 -10.44 -8.26
C LEU A 308 -2.84 -9.81 -6.96
N LEU A 309 -1.53 -9.70 -6.81
CA LEU A 309 -0.93 -9.02 -5.65
C LEU A 309 -1.29 -7.54 -5.57
N SER A 310 -1.47 -6.86 -6.71
CA SER A 310 -1.99 -5.50 -6.75
C SER A 310 -3.38 -5.39 -6.12
N ASP A 311 -4.21 -6.41 -6.27
CA ASP A 311 -5.56 -6.44 -5.71
C ASP A 311 -5.51 -6.75 -4.21
N ALA A 312 -4.58 -7.61 -3.79
CA ALA A 312 -4.30 -7.84 -2.38
C ALA A 312 -3.91 -6.54 -1.66
N LEU A 313 -3.03 -5.72 -2.24
CA LEU A 313 -2.66 -4.42 -1.68
C LEU A 313 -3.87 -3.47 -1.59
N ARG A 314 -4.73 -3.44 -2.61
CA ARG A 314 -5.96 -2.61 -2.60
C ARG A 314 -6.96 -3.09 -1.54
N VAL A 315 -7.15 -4.39 -1.38
CA VAL A 315 -8.00 -4.98 -0.34
C VAL A 315 -7.42 -4.73 1.05
N MET A 316 -6.10 -4.75 1.19
CA MET A 316 -5.41 -4.48 2.46
C MET A 316 -5.49 -3.01 2.88
N LYS A 317 -5.45 -2.06 1.92
CA LYS A 317 -5.44 -0.61 2.14
C LYS A 317 -6.39 -0.12 3.24
N PRO A 318 -7.72 -0.30 3.16
CA PRO A 318 -8.64 0.29 4.15
C PRO A 318 -8.51 -0.32 5.56
N VAL A 319 -7.99 -1.54 5.67
CA VAL A 319 -7.75 -2.20 6.96
C VAL A 319 -6.42 -1.76 7.56
N ALA A 320 -5.37 -1.65 6.73
CA ALA A 320 -4.06 -1.16 7.13
C ALA A 320 -4.11 0.31 7.58
N GLU A 321 -4.95 1.12 6.94
CA GLU A 321 -5.22 2.51 7.31
C GLU A 321 -6.14 2.64 8.56
N GLY A 322 -6.63 1.54 9.13
CA GLY A 322 -7.51 1.56 10.31
C GLY A 322 -8.94 2.05 10.07
N LYS A 323 -9.30 2.33 8.80
CA LYS A 323 -10.64 2.83 8.41
C LYS A 323 -11.73 1.78 8.61
N VAL A 324 -11.40 0.50 8.42
CA VAL A 324 -12.32 -0.63 8.61
C VAL A 324 -11.59 -1.82 9.24
N ASP A 325 -12.36 -2.80 9.73
CA ASP A 325 -11.81 -3.98 10.41
C ASP A 325 -11.75 -5.19 9.48
N PHE A 326 -12.51 -5.17 8.37
CA PHE A 326 -12.57 -6.22 7.38
C PHE A 326 -12.84 -5.67 5.98
N ALA A 327 -12.00 -6.01 5.02
CA ALA A 327 -12.20 -5.77 3.60
C ALA A 327 -12.33 -7.09 2.82
N VAL A 328 -13.30 -7.15 1.93
CA VAL A 328 -13.52 -8.27 0.99
C VAL A 328 -13.26 -7.78 -0.43
N GLY A 329 -12.43 -8.48 -1.19
CA GLY A 329 -12.29 -8.21 -2.62
C GLY A 329 -13.56 -8.63 -3.36
N SER A 330 -14.21 -7.74 -4.10
CA SER A 330 -15.40 -8.05 -4.89
C SER A 330 -15.11 -8.00 -6.38
N ARG A 331 -15.29 -9.14 -7.06
CA ARG A 331 -15.18 -9.22 -8.53
C ARG A 331 -16.38 -8.58 -9.22
N LEU A 332 -17.54 -8.54 -8.54
CA LEU A 332 -18.78 -7.95 -9.08
C LEU A 332 -18.77 -6.42 -9.06
N LYS A 333 -17.95 -5.80 -8.22
CA LYS A 333 -17.69 -4.35 -8.25
C LYS A 333 -16.52 -3.97 -9.17
N GLY A 334 -15.83 -4.96 -9.73
CA GLY A 334 -14.77 -4.79 -10.73
C GLY A 334 -15.28 -4.95 -12.17
N ASP A 335 -14.37 -5.22 -13.11
CA ASP A 335 -14.78 -5.59 -14.47
C ASP A 335 -15.33 -7.02 -14.49
N THR A 336 -16.58 -7.17 -14.93
CA THR A 336 -17.30 -8.46 -14.93
C THR A 336 -17.33 -9.14 -16.31
N SER A 337 -16.57 -8.60 -17.27
CA SER A 337 -16.49 -9.03 -18.66
C SER A 337 -16.07 -10.50 -18.82
N GLU A 338 -15.15 -10.98 -18.00
CA GLU A 338 -14.62 -12.36 -18.10
C GLU A 338 -15.34 -13.38 -17.18
N MET A 339 -16.30 -12.96 -16.35
CA MET A 339 -16.93 -13.86 -15.38
C MET A 339 -18.06 -14.72 -16.00
N PRO A 340 -17.98 -16.07 -15.91
CA PRO A 340 -19.04 -16.95 -16.41
C PRO A 340 -20.40 -16.69 -15.74
N PHE A 341 -21.48 -16.55 -16.52
CA PHE A 341 -22.84 -16.28 -16.04
C PHE A 341 -23.35 -17.26 -14.97
N VAL A 342 -22.94 -18.53 -15.05
CA VAL A 342 -23.29 -19.59 -14.10
C VAL A 342 -22.70 -19.33 -12.69
N LYS A 343 -21.49 -18.77 -12.62
CA LYS A 343 -20.86 -18.36 -11.35
C LYS A 343 -21.54 -17.12 -10.74
N LYS A 344 -22.04 -16.19 -11.57
CA LYS A 344 -22.81 -15.02 -11.11
C LYS A 344 -24.09 -15.41 -10.36
N PHE A 345 -24.82 -16.43 -10.84
CA PHE A 345 -26.08 -16.87 -10.23
C PHE A 345 -25.89 -17.67 -8.92
N GLY A 346 -24.86 -18.52 -8.85
CA GLY A 346 -24.52 -19.25 -7.62
C GLY A 346 -24.09 -18.34 -6.47
N ASN A 347 -23.30 -17.30 -6.78
CA ASN A 347 -22.91 -16.27 -5.81
C ASN A 347 -24.14 -15.50 -5.31
N PHE A 348 -25.05 -15.10 -6.19
CA PHE A 348 -26.25 -14.34 -5.83
C PHE A 348 -27.12 -15.01 -4.73
N VAL A 349 -27.28 -16.33 -4.77
CA VAL A 349 -28.05 -17.07 -3.74
C VAL A 349 -27.33 -17.05 -2.38
N LEU A 350 -26.02 -17.24 -2.37
CA LEU A 350 -25.21 -17.19 -1.14
C LEU A 350 -25.06 -15.76 -0.60
N ASP A 351 -24.99 -14.77 -1.48
CA ASP A 351 -24.97 -13.34 -1.14
C ASP A 351 -26.31 -12.92 -0.51
N ALA A 352 -27.43 -13.42 -1.03
CA ALA A 352 -28.75 -13.19 -0.44
C ALA A 352 -28.85 -13.79 0.98
N VAL A 353 -28.37 -15.02 1.19
CA VAL A 353 -28.32 -15.63 2.53
C VAL A 353 -27.38 -14.85 3.45
N THR A 354 -26.21 -14.46 2.96
CA THR A 354 -25.25 -13.64 3.72
C THR A 354 -25.86 -12.30 4.10
N ALA A 355 -26.58 -11.64 3.19
CA ALA A 355 -27.22 -10.36 3.45
C ALA A 355 -28.29 -10.44 4.54
N VAL A 356 -29.09 -11.52 4.55
CA VAL A 356 -30.11 -11.78 5.58
C VAL A 356 -29.47 -11.96 6.96
N PHE A 357 -28.42 -12.78 7.06
CA PHE A 357 -27.81 -13.09 8.36
C PHE A 357 -26.80 -12.06 8.86
N ALA A 358 -26.05 -11.43 7.96
CA ALA A 358 -25.10 -10.36 8.29
C ALA A 358 -25.78 -8.99 8.45
N ARG A 359 -27.09 -8.88 8.13
CA ARG A 359 -27.85 -7.62 8.04
C ARG A 359 -27.16 -6.55 7.20
N LYS A 360 -26.30 -6.98 6.27
CA LYS A 360 -25.48 -6.12 5.43
C LYS A 360 -25.23 -6.85 4.12
N TYR A 361 -25.52 -6.17 3.01
CA TYR A 361 -25.29 -6.74 1.69
C TYR A 361 -23.80 -6.69 1.35
N VAL A 362 -23.24 -7.86 1.03
CA VAL A 362 -21.90 -8.02 0.45
C VAL A 362 -22.10 -8.69 -0.90
N SER A 363 -21.69 -8.01 -1.97
CA SER A 363 -21.90 -8.40 -3.36
C SER A 363 -21.05 -9.58 -3.85
N ASP A 364 -19.95 -9.93 -3.16
CA ASP A 364 -19.17 -11.13 -3.49
C ASP A 364 -18.70 -11.81 -2.20
N SER A 365 -19.64 -12.42 -1.47
CA SER A 365 -19.35 -13.09 -0.19
C SER A 365 -18.33 -14.23 -0.32
N GLN A 366 -18.23 -14.81 -1.53
CA GLN A 366 -17.43 -15.99 -1.83
C GLN A 366 -15.99 -15.70 -2.27
N SER A 367 -15.58 -14.44 -2.36
CA SER A 367 -14.21 -14.09 -2.74
C SER A 367 -13.17 -14.55 -1.72
N GLY A 368 -12.16 -15.30 -2.17
CA GLY A 368 -11.05 -15.78 -1.34
C GLY A 368 -10.06 -14.69 -0.92
N LEU A 369 -10.07 -13.54 -1.59
CA LEU A 369 -9.19 -12.41 -1.28
C LEU A 369 -9.81 -11.47 -0.25
N ARG A 370 -9.27 -11.50 0.97
CA ARG A 370 -9.79 -10.76 2.12
C ARG A 370 -8.65 -10.20 2.95
N CYS A 371 -8.88 -9.07 3.61
CA CYS A 371 -7.98 -8.56 4.64
C CYS A 371 -8.78 -8.29 5.91
N LEU A 372 -8.29 -8.76 7.05
CA LEU A 372 -8.92 -8.59 8.36
C LEU A 372 -7.91 -7.98 9.33
N SER A 373 -8.37 -7.10 10.22
CA SER A 373 -7.57 -6.67 11.35
C SER A 373 -7.38 -7.83 12.33
N GLY A 374 -6.27 -7.81 13.07
CA GLY A 374 -5.99 -8.84 14.09
C GLY A 374 -7.12 -8.96 15.12
N ASP A 375 -7.75 -7.84 15.49
CA ASP A 375 -8.90 -7.82 16.40
C ASP A 375 -10.14 -8.47 15.79
N CYS A 376 -10.38 -8.24 14.49
CA CYS A 376 -11.47 -8.90 13.76
C CYS A 376 -11.26 -10.42 13.74
N VAL A 377 -10.06 -10.89 13.39
CA VAL A 377 -9.73 -12.33 13.35
C VAL A 377 -9.91 -13.00 14.71
N ARG A 378 -9.53 -12.33 15.81
CA ARG A 378 -9.71 -12.86 17.17
C ARG A 378 -11.17 -13.06 17.57
N LYS A 379 -12.09 -12.28 16.99
CA LYS A 379 -13.53 -12.34 17.29
C LYS A 379 -14.27 -13.38 16.44
N ILE A 380 -13.70 -13.77 15.30
CA ILE A 380 -14.32 -14.71 14.38
C ILE A 380 -14.13 -16.14 14.87
N ARG A 381 -15.23 -16.89 14.97
CA ARG A 381 -15.23 -18.34 15.21
C ARG A 381 -15.72 -19.04 13.96
N ILE A 382 -14.83 -19.80 13.32
CA ILE A 382 -15.17 -20.62 12.16
C ILE A 382 -15.68 -21.96 12.67
N THR A 383 -16.92 -22.30 12.32
CA THR A 383 -17.56 -23.58 12.64
C THR A 383 -17.86 -24.39 11.37
N CYS A 384 -17.91 -23.74 10.20
CA CYS A 384 -18.05 -24.41 8.92
C CYS A 384 -16.69 -24.86 8.38
N ASP A 385 -16.52 -26.16 8.14
CA ASP A 385 -15.28 -26.73 7.62
C ASP A 385 -15.09 -26.52 6.09
N ARG A 386 -16.17 -26.29 5.32
CA ARG A 386 -16.15 -26.26 3.85
C ARG A 386 -16.51 -24.87 3.28
N TYR A 387 -16.88 -24.77 2.00
CA TYR A 387 -17.08 -23.51 1.25
C TYR A 387 -18.03 -22.49 1.91
N ALA A 388 -18.95 -22.93 2.77
CA ALA A 388 -19.81 -22.08 3.59
C ALA A 388 -19.04 -21.04 4.44
N VAL A 389 -17.77 -21.32 4.76
CA VAL A 389 -16.91 -20.46 5.59
C VAL A 389 -16.82 -19.02 5.07
N SER A 390 -16.89 -18.83 3.76
CA SER A 390 -16.80 -17.53 3.11
C SER A 390 -17.91 -16.58 3.60
N SER A 391 -19.14 -17.08 3.67
CA SER A 391 -20.29 -16.37 4.23
C SER A 391 -20.23 -16.30 5.76
N GLU A 392 -19.77 -17.37 6.41
CA GLU A 392 -19.66 -17.43 7.87
C GLU A 392 -18.75 -16.33 8.42
N ILE A 393 -17.56 -16.12 7.83
CA ILE A 393 -16.60 -15.09 8.23
C ILE A 393 -17.26 -13.70 8.20
N ILE A 394 -18.02 -13.40 7.15
CA ILE A 394 -18.74 -12.11 7.01
C ILE A 394 -19.83 -11.98 8.08
N ILE A 395 -20.61 -13.03 8.31
CA ILE A 395 -21.68 -13.00 9.31
C ILE A 395 -21.08 -12.84 10.72
N GLU A 396 -20.02 -13.57 11.05
CA GLU A 396 -19.38 -13.49 12.36
C GLU A 396 -18.69 -12.13 12.57
N ALA A 397 -18.02 -11.59 11.55
CA ALA A 397 -17.48 -10.23 11.61
C ALA A 397 -18.59 -9.19 11.86
N SER A 398 -19.72 -9.29 11.14
CA SER A 398 -20.86 -8.39 11.31
C SER A 398 -21.50 -8.51 12.71
N LYS A 399 -21.73 -9.74 13.20
CA LYS A 399 -22.24 -10.00 14.55
C LYS A 399 -21.34 -9.42 15.65
N ASN A 400 -20.04 -9.41 15.42
CA ASN A 400 -19.05 -8.84 16.34
C ASN A 400 -18.82 -7.32 16.15
N GLY A 401 -19.68 -6.64 15.38
CA GLY A 401 -19.66 -5.20 15.20
C GLY A 401 -18.50 -4.68 14.35
N CYS A 402 -17.87 -5.53 13.53
CA CYS A 402 -16.74 -5.12 12.69
C CYS A 402 -17.21 -4.23 11.53
N ARG A 403 -16.44 -3.20 11.20
CA ARG A 403 -16.65 -2.36 10.02
C ARG A 403 -16.17 -3.14 8.79
N ILE A 404 -17.10 -3.40 7.86
CA ILE A 404 -16.84 -4.20 6.64
C ILE A 404 -16.96 -3.32 5.38
N VAL A 405 -16.02 -3.44 4.44
CA VAL A 405 -16.10 -2.82 3.11
C VAL A 405 -15.82 -3.85 2.01
N GLU A 406 -16.30 -3.54 0.81
CA GLU A 406 -15.93 -4.29 -0.39
C GLU A 406 -15.01 -3.45 -1.27
N VAL A 407 -13.92 -4.06 -1.73
CA VAL A 407 -12.94 -3.43 -2.60
C VAL A 407 -13.02 -4.09 -3.98
N PRO A 408 -13.20 -3.36 -5.09
CA PRO A 408 -13.25 -3.94 -6.42
C PRO A 408 -11.97 -4.72 -6.74
N ILE A 409 -12.05 -5.96 -7.24
CA ILE A 409 -10.89 -6.76 -7.69
C ILE A 409 -11.11 -7.29 -9.11
N LYS A 410 -10.02 -7.60 -9.82
CA LYS A 410 -10.04 -8.30 -11.10
C LYS A 410 -10.05 -9.81 -10.84
N ALA A 411 -10.77 -10.55 -11.68
CA ALA A 411 -10.72 -12.00 -11.67
C ALA A 411 -9.78 -12.46 -12.79
N VAL A 412 -8.73 -13.22 -12.45
CA VAL A 412 -7.88 -13.85 -13.46
C VAL A 412 -8.39 -15.26 -13.71
N TYR A 413 -8.87 -15.55 -14.92
CA TYR A 413 -9.34 -16.87 -15.29
C TYR A 413 -8.31 -17.59 -16.18
N THR A 414 -7.65 -18.60 -15.63
CA THR A 414 -6.85 -19.56 -16.42
C THR A 414 -7.67 -20.80 -16.80
N GLU A 415 -7.30 -21.51 -17.87
CA GLU A 415 -7.97 -22.78 -18.26
C GLU A 415 -8.01 -23.80 -17.12
N TYR A 416 -6.96 -23.85 -16.30
CA TYR A 416 -6.87 -24.68 -15.10
C TYR A 416 -7.92 -24.26 -14.06
N SER A 417 -8.00 -22.95 -13.79
CA SER A 417 -8.90 -22.39 -12.78
C SER A 417 -10.37 -22.40 -13.21
N MET A 418 -10.67 -22.40 -14.51
CA MET A 418 -12.04 -22.53 -15.03
C MET A 418 -12.62 -23.94 -14.84
N ARG A 419 -11.76 -24.97 -14.79
CA ARG A 419 -12.17 -26.35 -14.48
C ARG A 419 -12.46 -26.56 -12.99
N LYS A 420 -12.04 -25.63 -12.12
CA LYS A 420 -12.33 -25.60 -10.68
C LYS A 420 -13.43 -24.57 -10.35
N GLY A 421 -14.38 -24.95 -9.50
CA GLY A 421 -15.47 -24.07 -9.05
C GLY A 421 -16.71 -24.84 -8.61
N THR A 422 -17.54 -24.21 -7.80
CA THR A 422 -18.80 -24.77 -7.32
C THR A 422 -19.84 -24.84 -8.44
N ASN A 423 -20.44 -26.01 -8.62
CA ASN A 423 -21.63 -26.16 -9.46
C ASN A 423 -22.84 -25.48 -8.79
N VAL A 424 -23.77 -24.90 -9.56
CA VAL A 424 -24.94 -24.15 -9.04
C VAL A 424 -25.75 -24.94 -7.99
N LEU A 425 -25.90 -26.25 -8.19
CA LEU A 425 -26.58 -27.16 -7.27
C LEU A 425 -25.85 -27.30 -5.92
N GLU A 426 -24.52 -27.26 -5.91
CA GLU A 426 -23.74 -27.23 -4.66
C GLU A 426 -23.88 -25.89 -3.96
N GLY A 427 -23.89 -24.77 -4.69
CA GLY A 427 -24.12 -23.44 -4.12
C GLY A 427 -25.45 -23.34 -3.37
N VAL A 428 -26.54 -23.86 -3.95
CA VAL A 428 -27.86 -23.93 -3.31
C VAL A 428 -27.84 -24.85 -2.08
N LYS A 429 -27.17 -26.00 -2.15
CA LYS A 429 -27.04 -26.93 -1.02
C LYS A 429 -26.25 -26.31 0.14
N ILE A 430 -25.18 -25.58 -0.16
CA ILE A 430 -24.38 -24.84 0.82
C ILE A 430 -25.23 -23.75 1.49
N ALA A 431 -26.01 -23.00 0.71
CA ALA A 431 -26.91 -21.96 1.20
C ALA A 431 -27.96 -22.52 2.18
N LEU A 432 -28.59 -23.66 1.83
CA LEU A 432 -29.57 -24.33 2.67
C LEU A 432 -28.94 -24.87 3.97
N ASN A 433 -27.75 -25.48 3.90
CA ASN A 433 -27.06 -25.95 5.10
C ASN A 433 -26.69 -24.81 6.06
N LEU A 434 -26.21 -23.69 5.54
CA LEU A 434 -25.96 -22.48 6.35
C LEU A 434 -27.22 -21.96 7.04
N LEU A 435 -28.36 -21.97 6.34
CA LEU A 435 -29.67 -21.61 6.91
C LEU A 435 -30.04 -22.55 8.06
N PHE A 436 -29.92 -23.87 7.87
CA PHE A 436 -30.26 -24.86 8.89
C PHE A 436 -29.32 -24.80 10.12
N ASP A 437 -28.02 -24.60 9.91
CA ASP A 437 -27.04 -24.53 11.00
C ASP A 437 -27.19 -23.25 11.85
N LYS A 438 -27.62 -22.12 11.26
CA LYS A 438 -27.85 -20.86 12.02
C LYS A 438 -29.24 -20.74 12.65
N LEU A 439 -30.20 -21.56 12.23
CA LEU A 439 -31.54 -21.65 12.83
C LEU A 439 -31.61 -22.62 14.02
N ARG A 440 -30.52 -23.34 14.29
CA ARG A 440 -30.34 -24.26 15.40
C ARG A 440 -29.59 -23.58 16.54
#